data_AF-A0A4R1F7Q9-F1
#
_entry.id   AF-A0A4R1F7Q9-F1
#
_cell.length_a   1.000
_cell.length_b   1.000
_cell.length_c   1.000
_cell.angle_alpha   90.00
_cell.angle_beta   90.00
_cell.angle_gamma   90.00
#
_symmetry.space_group_name_H-M   'P 1'
#
loop_
_entity.id
_entity.type
_entity.pdbx_description
1 polymer ?
#
loop_
_entity_poly.entity_id
_entity_poly.type
_entity_poly.pdbx_seq_one_letter_code
_entity_poly.pdbx_strand_id
1 'polypeptide(L)'
;MSTETPLDPAFSADRACKNVPVNVFFPDPTDRATLDRARTVCGSCPVLRQCASWAGPLVADRRITEAVVAGVLAPRRLGKRYAAARKAAVEELAAIAAGDVSVSDRGGAAWTAA
;
A
#
# COMPACT_ATOMS: atom_id res chain seq x y z
N MET A 1 12.55 -1.52 -27.87
CA MET A 1 12.14 -1.82 -26.48
C MET A 1 11.78 -0.49 -25.85
N SER A 2 10.50 -0.17 -25.75
CA SER A 2 10.06 1.14 -25.24
C SER A 2 10.44 1.25 -23.77
N THR A 3 11.29 2.22 -23.45
CA THR A 3 11.58 2.64 -22.07
C THR A 3 10.34 3.36 -21.56
N GLU A 4 9.41 2.58 -21.01
CA GLU A 4 8.29 3.08 -20.25
C GLU A 4 8.87 3.92 -19.10
N THR A 5 8.68 5.24 -19.18
CA THR A 5 9.06 6.13 -18.08
C THR A 5 8.34 5.60 -16.85
N PRO A 6 9.02 5.37 -15.70
CA PRO A 6 8.36 4.91 -14.50
C PRO A 6 7.35 5.98 -14.11
N LEU A 7 6.09 5.80 -14.50
CA LEU A 7 4.99 6.64 -14.10
C LEU A 7 4.90 6.47 -12.60
N ASP A 8 5.32 7.51 -11.86
CA ASP A 8 5.04 7.59 -10.44
C ASP A 8 3.50 7.56 -10.30
N PRO A 9 2.91 6.47 -9.80
CA PRO A 9 1.47 6.30 -9.74
C PRO A 9 0.83 7.33 -8.82
N ALA A 10 1.60 7.96 -7.92
CA ALA A 10 1.14 9.08 -7.10
C ALA A 10 0.75 10.29 -7.95
N PHE A 11 1.28 10.43 -9.17
CA PHE A 11 0.94 11.49 -10.11
C PHE A 11 0.05 11.03 -11.27
N SER A 12 -0.22 9.73 -11.40
CA SER A 12 -1.15 9.23 -12.41
C SER A 12 -2.52 9.91 -12.30
N ALA A 13 -3.08 10.34 -13.43
CA ALA A 13 -4.40 10.94 -13.50
C ALA A 13 -5.51 9.94 -13.12
N ASP A 14 -5.24 8.64 -13.30
CA ASP A 14 -6.21 7.55 -13.14
C ASP A 14 -6.25 6.97 -11.72
N ARG A 15 -5.48 7.54 -10.78
CA ARG A 15 -5.48 7.06 -9.39
C ARG A 15 -6.84 7.33 -8.72
N ALA A 16 -7.45 6.29 -8.17
CA ALA A 16 -8.74 6.41 -7.46
C ALA A 16 -8.63 7.30 -6.20
N CYS A 17 -7.44 7.41 -5.61
CA CYS A 17 -7.20 8.23 -4.43
C CYS A 17 -7.13 9.75 -4.70
N LYS A 18 -7.18 10.21 -5.96
CA LYS A 18 -6.97 11.62 -6.33
C LYS A 18 -7.89 12.60 -5.60
N ASN A 19 -9.15 12.23 -5.39
CA ASN A 19 -10.18 13.07 -4.76
C ASN A 19 -10.53 12.63 -3.33
N VAL A 20 -9.75 11.71 -2.77
CA VAL A 20 -9.98 11.20 -1.40
C VAL A 20 -9.13 12.01 -0.41
N PRO A 21 -9.69 12.41 0.74
CA PRO A 21 -8.93 13.13 1.76
C PRO A 21 -7.66 12.38 2.17
N VAL A 22 -6.55 13.11 2.26
CA VAL A 22 -5.21 12.54 2.53
C VAL A 22 -5.20 11.74 3.84
N ASN A 23 -5.90 12.21 4.88
CA ASN A 23 -5.98 11.53 6.18
C ASN A 23 -6.52 10.10 6.12
N VAL A 24 -7.28 9.74 5.07
CA VAL A 24 -7.74 8.35 4.86
C VAL A 24 -6.55 7.41 4.66
N PHE A 25 -5.47 7.89 4.02
CA PHE A 25 -4.28 7.07 3.75
C PHE A 25 -3.21 7.17 4.83
N PHE A 26 -3.42 7.96 5.87
CA PHE A 26 -2.53 8.04 7.05
C PHE A 26 -3.31 7.70 8.33
N PRO A 27 -3.89 6.49 8.43
CA PRO A 27 -4.68 6.11 9.60
C PRO A 27 -3.79 5.87 10.83
N ASP A 28 -4.40 6.00 12.01
CA ASP A 28 -3.84 5.34 13.20
C ASP A 28 -3.88 3.82 12.96
N PRO A 29 -2.81 3.05 13.28
CA PRO A 29 -2.81 1.60 13.11
C PRO A 29 -3.97 0.88 13.81
N THR A 30 -4.53 1.47 14.86
CA THR A 30 -5.68 0.92 15.61
C THR A 30 -7.03 1.30 15.01
N ASP A 31 -7.09 2.29 14.12
CA ASP A 31 -8.31 2.73 13.47
C ASP A 31 -8.66 1.83 12.27
N ARG A 32 -9.36 0.73 12.59
CA ARG A 32 -9.83 -0.25 11.62
C ARG A 32 -10.73 0.35 10.55
N ALA A 33 -11.60 1.31 10.92
CA ALA A 33 -12.56 1.90 9.99
C ALA A 33 -11.85 2.71 8.91
N THR A 34 -10.85 3.52 9.28
CA THR A 34 -10.08 4.29 8.31
C THR A 34 -9.18 3.39 7.46
N LEU A 35 -8.58 2.35 8.04
CA LEU A 35 -7.81 1.35 7.30
C LEU A 35 -8.65 0.65 6.22
N ASP A 36 -9.85 0.20 6.57
CA ASP A 36 -10.73 -0.49 5.63
C ASP A 36 -11.21 0.46 4.53
N ARG A 37 -11.50 1.72 4.88
CA ARG A 37 -11.82 2.74 3.88
C ARG A 37 -10.69 2.96 2.88
N ALA A 38 -9.44 3.06 3.34
CA ALA A 38 -8.29 3.19 2.46
C ALA A 38 -8.12 1.97 1.55
N ARG A 39 -8.29 0.76 2.12
CA ARG A 39 -8.24 -0.51 1.37
C ARG A 39 -9.30 -0.58 0.29
N THR A 40 -10.54 -0.17 0.57
CA THR A 40 -11.63 -0.12 -0.40
C THR A 40 -11.26 0.78 -1.58
N VAL A 41 -10.75 1.99 -1.31
CA VAL A 41 -10.33 2.92 -2.38
C VAL A 41 -9.19 2.31 -3.22
N CYS A 42 -8.20 1.69 -2.58
CA CYS A 42 -7.13 1.02 -3.30
C CYS A 42 -7.63 -0.17 -4.11
N GLY A 43 -8.68 -0.88 -3.68
CA GLY A 43 -9.24 -2.02 -4.39
C GLY A 43 -9.94 -1.71 -5.69
N SER A 44 -10.56 -0.55 -5.81
CA SER A 44 -11.11 -0.09 -7.08
C SER A 44 -10.11 0.63 -7.97
N CYS A 45 -8.83 0.72 -7.59
CA CYS A 45 -7.85 1.56 -8.28
C CYS A 45 -7.33 0.88 -9.55
N PRO A 46 -7.48 1.49 -10.75
CA PRO A 46 -7.03 0.89 -12.01
C PRO A 46 -5.49 0.78 -12.08
N VAL A 47 -4.78 1.64 -11.36
CA VAL A 47 -3.31 1.66 -11.29
C VAL A 47 -2.76 0.89 -10.08
N LEU A 48 -3.55 0.00 -9.45
CA LEU A 48 -3.17 -0.69 -8.22
C LEU A 48 -1.83 -1.43 -8.33
N ARG A 49 -1.63 -2.19 -9.42
CA ARG A 49 -0.41 -2.98 -9.64
C ARG A 49 0.83 -2.10 -9.80
N GLN A 50 0.70 -1.01 -10.56
CA GLN A 50 1.77 -0.04 -10.76
C GLN A 50 2.10 0.67 -9.43
N CYS A 51 1.06 1.05 -8.67
CA CYS A 51 1.19 1.63 -7.33
C CYS A 51 1.97 0.70 -6.39
N ALA A 52 1.66 -0.60 -6.40
CA ALA A 52 2.36 -1.56 -5.56
C ALA A 52 3.83 -1.76 -5.97
N SER A 53 4.10 -1.86 -7.29
CA SER A 53 5.45 -1.97 -7.84
C SER A 53 6.32 -0.76 -7.48
N TRP A 54 5.76 0.45 -7.58
CA TRP A 54 6.42 1.70 -7.19
C TRP A 54 6.63 1.81 -5.68
N ALA A 55 5.64 1.41 -4.87
CA ALA A 55 5.68 1.59 -3.43
C ALA A 55 6.64 0.62 -2.73
N GLY A 56 6.82 -0.60 -3.25
CA GLY A 56 7.64 -1.64 -2.62
C GLY A 56 9.06 -1.18 -2.24
N PRO A 57 9.87 -0.67 -3.20
CA PRO A 57 11.21 -0.13 -2.92
C PRO A 57 11.18 1.01 -1.90
N LEU A 58 10.19 1.92 -2.00
CA LEU A 58 10.08 3.07 -1.10
C LEU A 58 9.71 2.66 0.33
N VAL A 59 8.92 1.60 0.51
CA VAL A 59 8.63 1.00 1.81
C VAL A 59 9.86 0.29 2.36
N ALA A 60 10.61 -0.44 1.53
CA ALA A 60 11.87 -1.08 1.94
C ALA A 60 12.88 -0.04 2.46
N ASP A 61 13.05 1.05 1.71
CA ASP A 61 13.97 2.16 2.03
C ASP A 61 13.45 3.13 3.10
N ARG A 62 12.26 2.87 3.65
CA ARG A 62 11.62 3.70 4.69
C ARG A 62 11.34 5.14 4.25
N ARG A 63 11.13 5.35 2.94
CA ARG A 63 10.67 6.61 2.35
C ARG A 63 9.15 6.76 2.43
N ILE A 64 8.44 5.63 2.45
CA ILE A 64 7.00 5.55 2.78
C ILE A 64 6.85 4.83 4.12
N THR A 65 6.19 5.49 5.07
CA THR A 65 5.95 4.99 6.42
C THR A 65 4.61 5.50 6.92
N GLU A 66 3.91 4.70 7.72
CA GLU A 66 2.66 5.09 8.40
C GLU A 66 1.57 5.53 7.42
N ALA A 67 1.60 4.98 6.21
CA ALA A 67 0.69 5.28 5.13
C ALA A 67 0.15 3.98 4.51
N VAL A 68 -1.10 4.01 4.06
CA VAL A 68 -1.69 2.94 3.26
C VAL A 68 -1.41 3.22 1.79
N VAL A 69 -0.70 2.30 1.14
CA VAL A 69 -0.35 2.39 -0.29
C VAL A 69 -0.66 1.07 -0.96
N ALA A 70 -1.35 1.10 -2.10
CA ALA A 70 -1.89 -0.10 -2.74
C ALA A 70 -2.72 -1.00 -1.79
N GLY A 71 -3.31 -0.43 -0.74
CA GLY A 71 -4.08 -1.16 0.28
C GLY A 71 -3.25 -1.76 1.42
N VAL A 72 -1.93 -1.64 1.37
CA VAL A 72 -0.99 -2.16 2.36
C VAL A 72 -0.56 -1.04 3.32
N LEU A 73 -0.60 -1.28 4.62
CA LEU A 73 -0.12 -0.33 5.63
C LEU A 73 1.39 -0.41 5.77
N ALA A 74 2.09 0.66 5.39
CA ALA A 74 3.52 0.78 5.61
C ALA A 74 3.82 0.98 7.12
N PRO A 75 4.70 0.16 7.71
CA PRO A 75 4.98 0.26 9.14
C PRO A 75 5.78 1.51 9.50
N ARG A 76 5.79 1.83 10.81
CA ARG A 76 6.53 2.98 11.38
C ARG A 76 8.00 3.01 10.98
N ARG A 77 8.56 4.22 10.85
CA ARG A 77 9.93 4.45 10.37
C ARG A 77 11.01 3.80 11.24
N LEU A 78 10.82 3.79 12.57
CA LEU A 78 11.86 3.43 13.54
C LEU A 78 11.43 2.26 14.43
N GLY A 79 12.39 1.37 14.70
CA GLY A 79 12.27 0.26 15.66
C GLY A 79 12.53 -1.11 15.03
N LYS A 80 13.45 -1.90 15.61
CA LYS A 80 13.77 -3.27 15.15
C LYS A 80 12.55 -4.18 15.11
N ARG A 81 11.59 -3.97 16.03
CA ARG A 81 10.32 -4.71 16.08
C ARG A 81 9.48 -4.62 14.80
N TYR A 82 9.68 -3.58 13.99
CA TYR A 82 8.93 -3.38 12.74
C TYR A 82 9.64 -3.94 11.50
N ALA A 83 10.82 -4.57 11.64
CA ALA A 83 11.55 -5.14 10.51
C ALA A 83 10.77 -6.27 9.83
N ALA A 84 10.19 -7.18 10.62
CA ALA A 84 9.36 -8.26 10.11
C ALA A 84 8.10 -7.74 9.41
N ALA A 85 7.40 -6.79 10.05
CA ALA A 85 6.23 -6.13 9.44
C ALA A 85 6.57 -5.41 8.13
N ARG A 86 7.77 -4.81 8.04
CA ARG A 86 8.23 -4.15 6.81
C ARG A 86 8.51 -5.15 5.70
N LYS A 87 9.17 -6.27 6.02
CA LYS A 87 9.39 -7.36 5.06
C LYS A 87 8.05 -7.89 4.53
N ALA A 88 7.10 -8.16 5.43
CA ALA A 88 5.76 -8.61 5.06
C ALA A 88 5.02 -7.60 4.17
N ALA A 89 5.08 -6.31 4.50
CA ALA A 89 4.47 -5.26 3.67
C ALA A 89 5.09 -5.19 2.26
N VAL A 90 6.41 -5.35 2.15
CA VAL A 90 7.10 -5.39 0.84
C VAL A 90 6.72 -6.63 0.05
N GLU A 91 6.61 -7.80 0.69
CA GLU A 91 6.16 -9.05 0.06
C GLU A 91 4.71 -8.94 -0.43
N GLU A 92 3.82 -8.33 0.36
CA GLU A 92 2.42 -8.09 -0.03
C GLU A 92 2.33 -7.14 -1.23
N LEU A 93 3.12 -6.05 -1.23
CA LEU A 93 3.21 -5.14 -2.37
C LEU A 93 3.74 -5.83 -3.62
N ALA A 94 4.73 -6.73 -3.48
CA ALA A 94 5.25 -7.51 -4.60
C ALA A 94 4.19 -8.46 -5.19
N ALA A 95 3.41 -9.13 -4.33
CA ALA A 95 2.30 -9.99 -4.77
C ALA A 95 1.21 -9.20 -5.50
N ILE A 96 0.84 -8.02 -5.00
CA ILE A 96 -0.11 -7.13 -5.68
C ILE A 96 0.44 -6.65 -7.03
N ALA A 97 1.73 -6.33 -7.11
CA ALA A 97 2.37 -5.92 -8.37
C ALA A 97 2.35 -7.06 -9.41
N ALA A 98 2.65 -8.29 -8.98
CA ALA A 98 2.58 -9.48 -9.81
C ALA A 98 1.16 -9.77 -10.31
N GLY A 99 0.13 -9.37 -9.55
CA GLY A 99 -1.27 -9.64 -9.83
C GLY A 99 -1.79 -10.91 -9.14
N ASP A 100 -1.04 -11.42 -8.18
CA ASP A 100 -1.33 -12.67 -7.47
C ASP A 100 -2.45 -12.51 -6.42
N VAL A 101 -2.80 -11.26 -6.07
CA VAL A 101 -3.84 -10.93 -5.09
C VAL A 101 -5.06 -10.34 -5.77
N SER A 102 -6.14 -11.11 -5.85
CA SER A 102 -7.44 -10.60 -6.28
C SER A 102 -8.02 -9.67 -5.20
N VAL A 103 -8.50 -8.50 -5.60
CA VAL A 103 -9.11 -7.46 -4.74
C VAL A 103 -10.21 -8.02 -3.84
N SER A 104 -10.88 -9.09 -4.27
CA SER A 104 -12.01 -9.72 -3.59
C SER A 104 -11.64 -10.49 -2.31
N ASP A 105 -10.36 -10.77 -2.04
CA ASP A 105 -9.91 -11.58 -0.90
C ASP A 105 -9.42 -10.76 0.32
N ARG A 106 -9.45 -9.43 0.24
CA ARG A 106 -8.87 -8.54 1.27
C ARG A 106 -9.65 -8.43 2.60
N GLY A 107 -10.60 -9.33 2.84
CA GLY A 107 -11.42 -9.37 4.05
C GLY A 107 -10.78 -10.02 5.29
N GLY A 108 -9.54 -10.53 5.23
CA GLY A 108 -9.10 -11.53 6.20
C GLY A 108 -7.68 -11.48 6.80
N ALA A 109 -6.85 -10.46 6.53
CA ALA A 109 -5.50 -10.43 7.13
C ALA A 109 -5.52 -9.71 8.50
N ALA A 110 -5.92 -10.47 9.53
CA ALA A 110 -5.74 -10.13 10.93
C ALA A 110 -4.24 -10.03 11.24
N TRP A 111 -3.71 -8.82 11.32
CA TRP A 111 -2.44 -8.59 12.00
C TRP A 111 -2.70 -8.73 13.50
N THR A 112 -2.38 -9.89 14.06
CA THR A 112 -2.16 -10.05 15.50
C THR A 112 -0.74 -9.64 15.80
N ALA A 113 -0.59 -8.60 16.61
CA ALA A 113 0.68 -8.21 17.21
C ALA A 113 1.15 -9.33 18.15
N ALA A 114 2.39 -9.77 17.98
CA ALA A 114 3.18 -10.47 18.98
C ALA A 114 4.48 -9.69 19.18
#